data_AF-A0A2H9NQA5-F1
#
_entry.id   AF-A0A2H9NQA5-F1
#
_cell.length_a   1.000
_cell.length_b   1.000
_cell.length_c   1.000
_cell.angle_alpha   90.00
_cell.angle_beta   90.00
_cell.angle_gamma   90.00
#
_symmetry.space_group_name_H-M   'P 1'
#
loop_
_entity.id
_entity.type
_entity.pdbx_description
1 polymer ?
#
loop_
_entity_poly.entity_id
_entity_poly.type
_entity_poly.pdbx_seq_one_letter_code
_entity_poly.pdbx_strand_id
1 'polypeptide(L)'
;PPKLVTDKGDHIVIRPLAYCAEKDIARYARGMEFPIIPCNLCGSQENLQRQNIKEMLTAWERQYPGRSQTIFTAMQNIKPSHLLDAGLFDFRNLQLGTAVDEGDVAFD
;
A
#
# COMPACT_ATOMS: atom_id res chain seq x y z
N PRO A 1 -9.93 -10.78 -0.13
CA PRO A 1 -8.71 -10.28 0.55
C PRO A 1 -7.50 -10.50 -0.37
N PRO A 2 -6.50 -9.60 -0.37
CA PRO A 2 -5.29 -9.79 -1.14
C PRO A 2 -4.64 -11.13 -0.80
N LYS A 3 -4.21 -11.85 -1.83
CA LYS A 3 -3.57 -13.16 -1.73
C LYS A 3 -2.19 -13.08 -2.37
N LEU A 4 -1.22 -13.72 -1.73
CA LEU A 4 0.14 -13.87 -2.24
C LEU A 4 0.47 -15.35 -2.22
N VAL A 5 0.88 -15.91 -3.36
CA VAL A 5 1.47 -17.25 -3.40
C VAL A 5 2.94 -17.11 -2.99
N THR A 6 3.44 -17.98 -2.12
CA THR A 6 4.85 -17.96 -1.74
C THR A 6 5.74 -18.34 -2.92
N ASP A 7 7.00 -17.92 -2.92
CA ASP A 7 7.91 -18.17 -4.04
C ASP A 7 8.11 -19.66 -4.35
N LYS A 8 7.95 -20.53 -3.33
CA LYS A 8 8.02 -21.99 -3.48
C LYS A 8 6.72 -22.64 -3.96
N GLY A 9 5.62 -21.88 -4.03
CA GLY A 9 4.30 -22.37 -4.48
C GLY A 9 3.50 -23.15 -3.44
N ASP A 10 4.11 -23.52 -2.31
CA ASP A 10 3.51 -24.43 -1.33
C ASP A 10 2.39 -23.77 -0.47
N HIS A 11 2.35 -22.43 -0.41
CA HIS A 11 1.44 -21.72 0.48
C HIS A 11 0.79 -20.51 -0.19
N ILE A 12 -0.44 -20.24 0.21
CA ILE A 12 -1.15 -18.99 -0.11
C ILE A 12 -1.29 -18.18 1.16
N VAL A 13 -0.64 -17.01 1.20
CA VAL A 13 -0.80 -16.02 2.26
C VAL A 13 -2.02 -15.17 1.98
N ILE A 14 -3.01 -15.22 2.87
CA ILE A 14 -4.17 -14.34 2.82
C ILE A 14 -3.97 -13.14 3.75
N ARG A 15 -4.37 -11.95 3.29
CA ARG A 15 -4.32 -10.71 4.08
C ARG A 15 -5.72 -10.22 4.41
N PRO A 16 -6.42 -10.80 5.39
CA PRO A 16 -7.81 -10.45 5.71
C PRO A 16 -7.96 -9.00 6.19
N LEU A 17 -6.94 -8.47 6.86
CA LEU A 17 -6.95 -7.12 7.43
C LEU A 17 -6.37 -6.03 6.51
N ALA A 18 -6.12 -6.34 5.23
CA ALA A 18 -5.45 -5.42 4.30
C ALA A 18 -6.19 -4.08 4.08
N TYR A 19 -7.51 -4.07 4.29
CA TYR A 19 -8.37 -2.89 4.15
C TYR A 19 -8.73 -2.25 5.49
N CYS A 20 -8.21 -2.78 6.61
CA CYS A 20 -8.51 -2.28 7.94
C CYS A 20 -7.44 -1.27 8.38
N ALA A 21 -7.86 -0.11 8.88
CA ALA A 21 -6.92 0.87 9.42
C ALA A 21 -6.29 0.37 10.73
N GLU A 22 -5.01 0.69 10.94
CA GLU A 22 -4.26 0.27 12.12
C GLU A 22 -4.94 0.69 13.43
N LYS A 23 -5.51 1.90 13.46
CA LYS A 23 -6.24 2.44 14.63
C LYS A 23 -7.45 1.58 15.02
N ASP A 24 -8.13 0.98 14.05
CA ASP A 24 -9.33 0.20 14.25
C ASP A 24 -8.97 -1.21 14.71
N ILE A 25 -7.91 -1.80 14.13
CA ILE A 25 -7.34 -3.07 14.60
C ILE A 25 -6.88 -2.94 16.06
N ALA A 26 -6.18 -1.85 16.40
CA ALA A 26 -5.71 -1.61 17.76
C ALA A 26 -6.87 -1.39 18.75
N ARG A 27 -7.94 -0.68 18.32
CA ARG A 27 -9.15 -0.51 19.13
C ARG A 27 -9.84 -1.85 19.39
N TYR A 28 -10.01 -2.65 18.34
CA TYR A 28 -10.62 -3.97 18.43
C TYR A 28 -9.81 -4.89 19.34
N ALA A 29 -8.49 -4.96 19.17
CA ALA A 29 -7.62 -5.79 20.00
C ALA A 29 -7.67 -5.43 21.49
N ARG A 30 -7.77 -4.14 21.82
CA ARG A 30 -7.98 -3.68 23.21
C ARG A 30 -9.35 -4.08 23.75
N GLY A 31 -10.42 -3.92 22.96
CA GLY A 31 -11.78 -4.30 23.38
C GLY A 31 -11.97 -5.80 23.56
N MET A 32 -11.21 -6.61 22.82
CA MET A 32 -11.17 -8.07 22.92
C MET A 32 -10.13 -8.59 23.92
N GLU A 33 -9.39 -7.69 24.58
CA GLU A 33 -8.36 -8.02 25.56
C GLU A 33 -7.28 -8.99 25.03
N PHE A 34 -6.93 -8.90 23.75
CA PHE A 34 -5.88 -9.75 23.19
C PHE A 34 -4.51 -9.37 23.78
N PRO A 35 -3.65 -10.36 24.09
CA PRO A 35 -2.29 -10.08 24.52
C PRO A 35 -1.49 -9.44 23.38
N ILE A 36 -1.07 -8.19 23.56
CA ILE A 36 -0.26 -7.46 22.58
C ILE A 36 1.22 -7.64 22.95
N ILE A 37 1.96 -8.33 22.09
CA ILE A 37 3.39 -8.53 22.24
C ILE A 37 4.12 -7.32 21.63
N PRO A 38 4.96 -6.60 22.39
CA PRO A 38 5.65 -5.43 21.87
C PRO A 38 6.71 -5.83 20.82
N CYS A 39 6.82 -5.03 19.76
CA CYS A 39 7.71 -5.29 18.63
C CYS A 39 9.21 -5.03 18.94
N ASN A 40 9.58 -4.94 20.23
CA ASN A 40 10.96 -4.75 20.68
C ASN A 40 11.65 -6.07 21.06
N LEU A 41 10.94 -7.21 20.96
CA LEU A 41 11.43 -8.53 21.38
C LEU A 41 12.34 -9.21 20.34
N CYS A 42 12.37 -8.71 19.11
CA CYS A 42 13.36 -9.11 18.11
C CYS A 42 14.49 -8.08 18.13
N GLY A 43 15.68 -8.46 18.62
CA GLY A 43 16.84 -7.59 18.81
C GLY A 43 17.48 -7.06 17.53
N SER A 44 16.75 -6.29 16.72
CA SER A 44 17.29 -5.60 15.54
C SER A 44 16.73 -4.17 15.46
N GLN A 45 17.62 -3.19 15.62
CA GLN A 45 17.41 -1.79 15.23
C GLN A 45 17.33 -1.65 13.69
N GLU A 46 16.49 -2.40 12.98
CA GLU A 46 16.52 -2.44 11.51
C GLU A 46 15.21 -2.03 10.84
N ASN A 47 14.56 -0.98 11.34
CA ASN A 47 13.48 -0.37 10.57
C ASN A 47 13.31 1.13 10.85
N LEU A 48 14.41 1.85 11.09
CA LEU A 48 14.39 3.32 11.15
C LEU A 48 13.65 3.91 9.95
N GLN A 49 13.85 3.34 8.75
CA GLN A 49 13.12 3.77 7.57
C GLN A 49 11.62 3.51 7.64
N ARG A 50 11.19 2.33 8.11
CA ARG A 50 9.76 2.05 8.29
C ARG A 50 9.13 2.94 9.34
N GLN A 51 9.85 3.24 10.42
CA GLN A 51 9.40 4.17 11.44
C GLN A 51 9.29 5.60 10.88
N ASN A 52 10.30 6.07 10.15
CA ASN A 52 10.28 7.37 9.47
C ASN A 52 9.09 7.49 8.49
N ILE A 53 8.85 6.45 7.69
CA ILE A 53 7.70 6.41 6.77
C ILE A 53 6.38 6.45 7.56
N LYS A 54 6.26 5.70 8.65
CA LYS A 54 5.07 5.72 9.51
C LYS A 54 4.83 7.11 10.10
N GLU A 55 5.87 7.78 10.55
CA GLU A 55 5.81 9.15 11.06
C GLU A 55 5.39 10.13 9.97
N MET A 56 5.96 10.02 8.77
CA MET A 56 5.58 10.83 7.60
C MET A 56 4.09 10.67 7.25
N LEU A 57 3.61 9.43 7.15
CA LEU A 57 2.19 9.14 6.87
C LEU A 57 1.28 9.68 7.97
N THR A 58 1.69 9.53 9.24
CA THR A 58 0.93 10.06 10.39
C THR A 58 0.89 11.59 10.36
N ALA A 59 1.99 12.25 9.99
CA ALA A 59 2.04 13.69 9.86
C ALA A 59 1.13 14.19 8.74
N TRP A 60 1.14 13.54 7.57
CA TRP A 60 0.24 13.86 6.48
C TRP A 60 -1.23 13.63 6.82
N GLU A 61 -1.56 12.57 7.55
CA GLU A 61 -2.94 12.32 7.99
C GLU A 61 -3.44 13.43 8.94
N ARG A 62 -2.56 13.98 9.79
CA ARG A 62 -2.90 15.12 10.66
C ARG A 62 -3.11 16.42 9.90
N GLN A 63 -2.28 16.66 8.89
CA GLN A 63 -2.37 17.87 8.06
C GLN A 63 -3.55 17.80 7.07
N TYR A 64 -3.80 16.61 6.53
CA TYR A 64 -4.82 16.33 5.51
C TYR A 64 -5.56 15.03 5.87
N PRO A 65 -6.63 15.11 6.68
CA PRO A 65 -7.42 13.93 7.04
C PRO A 65 -7.89 13.16 5.80
N GLY A 66 -7.67 11.84 5.79
CA GLY A 66 -8.00 10.96 4.67
C GLY A 66 -6.87 10.74 3.67
N ARG A 67 -5.72 11.42 3.79
CA ARG A 67 -4.58 11.26 2.86
C ARG A 67 -4.13 9.80 2.75
N SER A 68 -4.07 9.08 3.88
CA SER A 68 -3.65 7.67 3.87
C SER A 68 -4.62 6.80 3.07
N GLN A 69 -5.92 7.10 3.14
CA GLN A 69 -6.96 6.40 2.37
C GLN A 69 -6.85 6.73 0.87
N THR A 70 -6.54 7.98 0.53
CA THR A 70 -6.30 8.38 -0.87
C THR A 70 -5.10 7.64 -1.44
N ILE A 71 -3.96 7.60 -0.72
CA ILE A 71 -2.77 6.85 -1.14
C ILE A 71 -3.12 5.37 -1.33
N PHE A 72 -3.85 4.78 -0.38
CA PHE A 72 -4.28 3.39 -0.46
C PHE A 72 -5.19 3.11 -1.66
N THR A 73 -6.10 4.03 -1.96
CA THR A 73 -7.00 3.95 -3.13
C THR A 73 -6.22 4.08 -4.44
N ALA A 74 -5.21 4.96 -4.49
CA ALA A 74 -4.33 5.10 -5.65
C ALA A 74 -3.56 3.80 -5.95
N MET A 75 -3.08 3.11 -4.92
CA MET A 75 -2.41 1.80 -5.08
C MET A 75 -3.34 0.68 -5.59
N GLN A 76 -4.65 0.84 -5.49
CA GLN A 76 -5.62 -0.12 -6.03
C GLN A 76 -5.98 0.15 -7.50
N ASN A 77 -5.80 1.40 -7.94
CA ASN A 77 -6.19 1.87 -9.27
C ASN A 77 -4.96 2.36 -10.03
N ILE A 78 -4.00 1.46 -10.22
CA ILE A 78 -2.74 1.76 -10.88
C ILE A 78 -2.97 1.78 -12.39
N LYS A 79 -2.59 2.89 -13.04
CA LYS A 79 -2.44 2.97 -14.49
C LYS A 79 -0.94 2.86 -14.82
N PRO A 80 -0.50 1.83 -15.57
CA PRO A 80 0.92 1.66 -15.91
C PRO A 80 1.56 2.90 -16.56
N SER A 81 0.79 3.65 -17.34
CA SER A 81 1.22 4.90 -17.99
C SER A 81 1.62 6.03 -17.03
N HIS A 82 1.11 6.02 -15.79
CA HIS A 82 1.46 7.02 -14.76
C HIS A 82 2.62 6.58 -13.88
N LEU A 83 3.01 5.31 -13.98
CA LEU A 83 4.17 4.80 -13.30
C LEU A 83 5.43 5.13 -14.09
N LEU A 84 6.58 5.01 -13.43
CA LEU A 84 7.89 5.27 -14.03
C LEU A 84 8.56 3.98 -14.51
N ASP A 85 7.78 2.98 -14.91
CA ASP A 85 8.25 1.64 -15.25
C ASP A 85 8.08 1.36 -16.75
N ALA A 86 9.19 1.42 -17.49
CA ALA A 86 9.22 1.16 -18.93
C ALA A 86 9.01 -0.32 -19.30
N GLY A 87 9.05 -1.24 -18.34
CA GLY A 87 8.68 -2.64 -18.53
C GLY A 87 7.16 -2.87 -18.46
N LEU A 88 6.43 -1.99 -17.77
CA LEU A 88 4.98 -2.04 -17.66
C LEU A 88 4.27 -1.16 -18.70
N PHE A 89 4.94 -0.11 -19.21
CA PHE A 89 4.40 0.74 -20.26
C PHE A 89 5.48 1.19 -21.25
N ASP A 90 5.22 1.07 -22.56
CA ASP A 90 6.18 1.41 -23.61
C ASP A 90 6.21 2.92 -23.90
N PHE A 91 6.91 3.66 -23.04
CA PHE A 91 7.13 5.10 -23.23
C PHE A 91 7.97 5.42 -24.47
N ARG A 92 8.76 4.48 -24.99
CA ARG A 92 9.73 4.75 -26.07
C ARG A 92 9.05 4.82 -27.43
N ASN A 93 8.06 3.96 -27.66
CA ASN A 93 7.33 3.90 -28.91
C ASN A 93 5.97 4.64 -28.86
N LEU A 94 5.68 5.38 -27.78
CA LEU A 94 4.46 6.15 -27.64
C LEU A 94 4.38 7.27 -28.68
N GLN A 95 3.34 7.25 -29.51
CA GLN A 95 3.08 8.25 -30.55
C GLN A 95 1.69 8.88 -30.39
N LEU A 96 1.49 10.07 -30.97
CA LEU A 96 0.17 10.71 -31.05
C LEU A 96 -0.81 9.78 -31.79
N GLY A 97 -1.94 9.48 -31.18
CA GLY A 97 -2.94 8.55 -31.71
C GLY A 97 -2.71 7.08 -31.36
N THR A 98 -1.70 6.76 -30.55
CA THR A 98 -1.57 5.41 -29.98
C THR A 98 -2.79 5.13 -29.11
N ALA A 99 -3.53 4.06 -29.43
CA ALA A 99 -4.65 3.62 -28.59
C ALA A 99 -4.09 3.08 -27.27
N VAL A 100 -4.45 3.72 -26.15
CA VAL A 100 -4.12 3.25 -24.81
C VAL A 100 -5.42 2.82 -24.14
N ASP A 101 -5.57 1.50 -23.92
CA ASP A 101 -6.80 0.92 -23.34
C ASP A 101 -7.14 1.49 -21.96
N GLU A 102 -6.12 1.92 -21.18
CA GLU A 102 -6.24 2.55 -19.86
C GLU A 102 -5.76 4.02 -19.86
N GLY A 103 -6.04 4.76 -20.92
CA GLY A 103 -5.75 6.19 -21.01
C GLY A 103 -6.35 7.01 -19.85
N ASP A 104 -5.79 8.19 -19.58
CA ASP A 104 -6.29 9.00 -18.48
C ASP A 104 -7.49 9.87 -18.84
N VAL A 105 -8.68 9.27 -18.71
CA VAL A 105 -9.98 9.97 -18.83
C VAL A 105 -10.12 11.13 -17.83
N ALA A 106 -9.29 11.20 -16.77
CA ALA A 106 -9.35 12.27 -15.78
C ALA A 106 -8.59 13.56 -16.20
N PHE A 107 -7.71 13.48 -17.20
CA PHE A 107 -6.98 14.65 -17.74
C PHE A 107 -7.37 15.01 -19.18
N ASP A 108 -8.26 14.22 -19.80
CA ASP A 108 -9.03 14.61 -21.01
C ASP A 108 -10.28 15.43 -20.61
#